data_AF-A0A0S8BBC6-F1
#
_entry.id   AF-A0A0S8BBC6-F1
#
_cell.length_a   1.000
_cell.length_b   1.000
_cell.length_c   1.000
_cell.angle_alpha   90.00
_cell.angle_beta   90.00
_cell.angle_gamma   90.00
#
_symmetry.space_group_name_H-M   'P 1'
#
loop_
_entity.id
_entity.type
_entity.pdbx_description
1 polymer ?
#
loop_
_entity_poly.entity_id
_entity_poly.type
_entity_poly.pdbx_seq_one_letter_code
_entity_poly.pdbx_strand_id
1 'polypeptide(L)'
;MNRQEFKERVARGALLLDGAMGTLLHSRGIPIDQCFDAINRLDPAIVADIHRSYIEAGADIIETNSFGANRFKLAQHGLEDDVVALNQAAVSVARRVIEGSFRQVLLAGSVGPLGVRLAPLGRV
;
A
#
# COMPACT_ATOMS: atom_id res chain seq x y z
N MET A 1 9.95 -7.37 12.11
CA MET A 1 11.08 -7.97 11.39
C MET A 1 12.09 -6.87 11.07
N ASN A 2 13.36 -7.07 11.40
CA ASN A 2 14.45 -6.17 11.04
C ASN A 2 15.15 -6.61 9.73
N ARG A 3 16.11 -5.83 9.23
CA ARG A 3 16.82 -6.09 7.97
C ARG A 3 17.51 -7.45 7.93
N GLN A 4 18.13 -7.88 9.03
CA GLN A 4 18.89 -9.13 9.08
C GLN A 4 17.95 -10.33 9.04
N GLU A 5 16.89 -10.30 9.84
CA GLU A 5 15.82 -11.32 9.84
C GLU A 5 15.17 -11.46 8.44
N PHE A 6 14.96 -10.34 7.74
CA PHE A 6 14.41 -10.36 6.38
C PHE A 6 15.35 -11.04 5.38
N LYS A 7 16.66 -10.73 5.43
CA LYS A 7 17.66 -11.40 4.59
C LYS A 7 17.68 -12.91 4.82
N GLU A 8 17.61 -13.33 6.07
CA GLU A 8 17.54 -14.74 6.42
C GLU A 8 16.25 -15.40 5.93
N ARG A 9 15.10 -14.71 6.00
CA ARG A 9 13.83 -15.23 5.48
C ARG A 9 13.86 -15.43 3.96
N VAL A 10 14.43 -14.48 3.21
CA VAL A 10 14.57 -14.58 1.75
C VAL A 10 15.55 -15.70 1.37
N ALA A 11 16.62 -15.90 2.15
CA ALA A 11 17.60 -16.96 1.90
C ALA A 11 17.03 -18.38 2.06
N ARG A 12 15.92 -18.56 2.81
CA ARG A 12 15.26 -19.85 3.01
C ARG A 12 14.38 -20.29 1.84
N GLY A 13 14.11 -19.41 0.89
CA GLY A 13 13.27 -19.69 -0.28
C GLY A 13 12.52 -18.46 -0.78
N ALA A 14 11.91 -18.62 -1.95
CA ALA A 14 11.12 -17.57 -2.57
C ALA A 14 9.97 -17.11 -1.66
N LEU A 15 9.61 -15.83 -1.80
CA LEU A 15 8.47 -15.18 -1.17
C LEU A 15 7.50 -14.74 -2.27
N LEU A 16 6.22 -14.98 -2.06
CA LEU A 16 5.17 -14.47 -2.96
C LEU A 16 4.71 -13.09 -2.49
N LEU A 17 4.84 -12.08 -3.35
CA LEU A 17 4.27 -10.75 -3.16
C LEU A 17 2.82 -10.73 -3.68
N ASP A 18 2.01 -9.82 -3.16
CA ASP A 18 0.65 -9.59 -3.64
C ASP A 18 0.59 -8.96 -5.04
N GLY A 19 -0.64 -8.77 -5.53
CA GLY A 19 -0.91 -8.21 -6.84
C GLY A 19 -1.35 -6.74 -6.79
N ALA A 20 -1.97 -6.29 -7.88
CA ALA A 20 -2.37 -4.89 -8.05
C ALA A 20 -3.52 -4.43 -7.12
N MET A 21 -3.20 -3.53 -6.17
CA MET A 21 -4.19 -2.83 -5.33
C MET A 21 -5.12 -1.92 -6.16
N GLY A 22 -4.55 -1.03 -6.99
CA GLY A 22 -5.33 -0.05 -7.75
C GLY A 22 -6.33 -0.67 -8.74
N THR A 23 -5.94 -1.76 -9.41
CA THR A 23 -6.85 -2.49 -10.32
C THR A 23 -8.03 -3.10 -9.57
N LEU A 24 -7.78 -3.62 -8.36
CA LEU A 24 -8.79 -4.22 -7.51
C LEU A 24 -9.69 -3.20 -6.79
N LEU A 25 -9.19 -2.00 -6.50
CA LEU A 25 -10.01 -0.87 -6.07
C LEU A 25 -10.94 -0.42 -7.19
N HIS A 26 -10.40 -0.28 -8.41
CA HIS A 26 -11.18 0.13 -9.56
C HIS A 26 -12.29 -0.87 -9.90
N SER A 27 -11.98 -2.18 -9.89
CA SER A 27 -12.98 -3.22 -10.16
C SER A 27 -14.09 -3.29 -9.10
N ARG A 28 -13.87 -2.72 -7.90
CA ARG A 28 -14.87 -2.59 -6.84
C ARG A 28 -15.58 -1.23 -6.84
N GLY A 29 -15.45 -0.45 -7.91
CA GLY A 29 -16.22 0.76 -8.15
C GLY A 29 -15.55 2.06 -7.75
N ILE A 30 -14.28 2.04 -7.32
CA ILE A 30 -13.54 3.28 -7.06
C ILE A 30 -13.11 3.91 -8.40
N PRO A 31 -13.53 5.15 -8.71
CA PRO A 31 -13.12 5.84 -9.94
C PRO A 31 -11.61 6.02 -10.03
N ILE A 32 -11.03 5.89 -11.23
CA ILE A 32 -9.58 5.95 -11.43
C ILE A 32 -8.98 7.35 -11.20
N ASP A 33 -9.81 8.38 -11.26
CA ASP A 33 -9.48 9.78 -10.97
C ASP A 33 -9.59 10.11 -9.47
N GLN A 34 -10.13 9.20 -8.65
CA GLN A 34 -10.11 9.34 -7.20
C GLN A 34 -8.73 8.95 -6.62
N CYS A 35 -8.36 9.58 -5.50
CA CYS A 35 -7.15 9.22 -4.77
C CYS A 35 -7.32 7.85 -4.09
N PHE A 36 -6.70 6.80 -4.65
CA PHE A 36 -6.72 5.46 -4.05
C PHE A 36 -6.08 5.40 -2.66
N ASP A 37 -5.08 6.24 -2.38
CA ASP A 37 -4.48 6.33 -1.04
C ASP A 37 -5.46 6.90 0.01
N ALA A 38 -6.43 7.73 -0.40
CA ALA A 38 -7.46 8.27 0.49
C ALA A 38 -8.48 7.20 0.93
N ILE A 39 -8.61 6.12 0.16
CA ILE A 39 -9.56 5.03 0.45
C ILE A 39 -9.24 4.34 1.77
N ASN A 40 -7.97 4.38 2.23
CA ASN A 40 -7.60 3.89 3.57
C ASN A 40 -8.40 4.55 4.71
N ARG A 41 -8.92 5.76 4.52
CA ARG A 41 -9.79 6.46 5.48
C ARG A 41 -11.25 6.50 5.05
N LEU A 42 -11.52 6.65 3.76
CA LEU A 42 -12.89 6.78 3.24
C LEU A 42 -13.65 5.46 3.27
N ASP A 43 -13.00 4.37 2.90
CA ASP A 43 -13.56 3.02 2.93
C ASP A 43 -12.45 2.00 3.28
N PRO A 44 -12.04 1.92 4.55
CA PRO A 44 -11.01 0.96 4.96
C PRO A 44 -11.43 -0.50 4.78
N ALA A 45 -12.74 -0.79 4.68
CA ALA A 45 -13.24 -2.14 4.53
C ALA A 45 -12.88 -2.70 3.15
N ILE A 46 -13.03 -1.90 2.09
CA ILE A 46 -12.67 -2.35 0.73
C ILE A 46 -11.18 -2.67 0.59
N VAL A 47 -10.31 -1.90 1.24
CA VAL A 47 -8.85 -2.12 1.27
C VAL A 47 -8.53 -3.37 2.09
N ALA A 48 -9.18 -3.55 3.23
CA ALA A 48 -9.03 -4.74 4.06
C ALA A 48 -9.42 -6.02 3.31
N ASP A 49 -10.51 -5.98 2.55
CA ASP A 49 -10.97 -7.11 1.75
C ASP A 49 -9.99 -7.48 0.64
N ILE A 50 -9.35 -6.48 0.00
CA ILE A 50 -8.29 -6.73 -1.00
C ILE A 50 -7.08 -7.39 -0.36
N HIS A 51 -6.56 -6.86 0.76
CA HIS A 51 -5.45 -7.50 1.46
C HIS A 51 -5.80 -8.93 1.89
N ARG A 52 -7.01 -9.14 2.41
CA ARG A 52 -7.48 -10.47 2.82
C ARG A 52 -7.48 -11.44 1.64
N SER A 53 -7.99 -11.00 0.49
CA SER A 53 -8.02 -11.81 -0.74
C SER A 53 -6.60 -12.25 -1.15
N TYR A 54 -5.59 -11.38 -1.04
CA TYR A 54 -4.20 -11.75 -1.35
C TYR A 54 -3.58 -12.70 -0.33
N ILE A 55 -3.85 -12.50 0.96
CA ILE A 55 -3.39 -13.42 2.00
C ILE A 55 -4.02 -14.82 1.82
N GLU A 56 -5.32 -14.88 1.52
CA GLU A 56 -6.03 -16.12 1.23
C GLU A 56 -5.49 -16.82 -0.02
N ALA A 57 -5.14 -16.06 -1.06
CA ALA A 57 -4.50 -16.56 -2.27
C ALA A 57 -3.05 -17.03 -2.07
N GLY A 58 -2.45 -16.77 -0.91
CA GLY A 58 -1.14 -17.30 -0.52
C GLY A 58 0.02 -16.30 -0.53
N ALA A 59 -0.25 -14.99 -0.58
CA ALA A 59 0.80 -13.99 -0.46
C ALA A 59 1.56 -14.11 0.87
N ASP A 60 2.89 -14.19 0.80
CA ASP A 60 3.78 -14.11 1.97
C ASP A 60 4.05 -12.66 2.38
N ILE A 61 3.96 -11.74 1.42
CA ILE A 61 4.16 -10.30 1.59
C ILE A 61 2.99 -9.57 0.95
N ILE A 62 2.41 -8.61 1.66
CA ILE A 62 1.46 -7.65 1.08
C ILE A 62 2.05 -6.23 1.15
N GLU A 63 1.70 -5.39 0.18
CA GLU A 63 2.05 -3.98 0.18
C GLU A 63 0.99 -3.13 0.88
N THR A 64 1.37 -2.04 1.55
CA THR A 64 0.40 -1.02 1.98
C THR A 64 -0.24 -0.33 0.78
N ASN A 65 -1.52 0.03 0.88
CA ASN A 65 -2.16 0.93 -0.09
C ASN A 65 -1.65 2.37 0.09
N SER A 66 -0.40 2.64 -0.25
CA SER A 66 0.26 3.93 -0.03
C SER A 66 1.19 4.37 -1.16
N PHE A 67 1.06 3.76 -2.34
CA PHE A 67 1.95 4.02 -3.47
C PHE A 67 1.99 5.51 -3.85
N GLY A 68 0.84 6.20 -3.82
CA GLY A 68 0.71 7.62 -4.10
C GLY A 68 0.70 8.53 -2.87
N ALA A 69 0.88 7.98 -1.66
CA ALA A 69 0.75 8.71 -0.40
C ALA A 69 1.98 9.60 -0.08
N ASN A 70 2.43 10.40 -1.04
CA ASN A 70 3.47 11.42 -0.90
C ASN A 70 2.90 12.81 -1.21
N ARG A 71 3.57 13.86 -0.70
CA ARG A 71 3.10 15.24 -0.78
C ARG A 71 2.74 15.69 -2.21
N PHE A 72 3.54 15.34 -3.22
CA PHE A 72 3.34 15.79 -4.60
C PHE A 72 2.15 15.13 -5.28
N LYS A 73 1.96 13.82 -5.06
CA LYS A 73 0.82 13.08 -5.61
C LYS A 73 -0.48 13.46 -4.90
N LEU A 74 -0.45 13.62 -3.58
CA LEU A 74 -1.62 14.02 -2.80
C LEU A 74 -2.07 15.47 -3.08
N ALA A 75 -1.15 16.37 -3.41
CA ALA A 75 -1.49 17.74 -3.81
C ALA A 75 -2.41 17.81 -5.04
N GLN A 76 -2.37 16.82 -5.93
CA GLN A 76 -3.28 16.74 -7.09
C GLN A 76 -4.75 16.52 -6.67
N HIS A 77 -4.97 16.11 -5.42
CA HIS A 77 -6.27 15.85 -4.82
C HIS A 77 -6.57 16.80 -3.64
N GLY A 78 -5.71 17.78 -3.35
CA GLY A 78 -5.84 18.68 -2.19
C GLY A 78 -5.63 18.00 -0.83
N LEU A 79 -4.79 16.96 -0.78
CA LEU A 79 -4.53 16.13 0.40
C LEU A 79 -3.06 16.16 0.86
N GLU A 80 -2.28 17.15 0.43
CA GLU A 80 -0.83 17.26 0.66
C GLU A 80 -0.42 17.28 2.14
N ASP A 81 -1.32 17.68 3.03
CA ASP A 81 -1.09 17.74 4.47
C ASP A 81 -1.54 16.47 5.20
N ASP A 82 -2.24 15.57 4.51
CA ASP A 82 -2.72 14.29 5.05
C ASP A 82 -1.69 13.14 4.88
N VAL A 83 -0.48 13.42 4.38
CA VAL A 83 0.57 12.41 4.10
C VAL A 83 0.75 11.43 5.27
N VAL A 84 0.94 11.94 6.48
CA VAL A 84 1.16 11.12 7.67
C VAL A 84 -0.09 10.30 8.00
N ALA A 85 -1.26 10.95 7.98
CA ALA A 85 -2.53 10.31 8.33
C ALA A 85 -2.90 9.17 7.36
N LEU A 86 -2.68 9.36 6.06
CA LEU A 86 -2.97 8.35 5.04
C LEU A 86 -2.02 7.15 5.12
N ASN A 87 -0.71 7.38 5.31
CA ASN A 87 0.25 6.29 5.50
C ASN A 87 -0.03 5.50 6.79
N GLN A 88 -0.38 6.18 7.89
CA GLN A 88 -0.76 5.51 9.13
C GLN A 88 -2.05 4.68 8.96
N ALA A 89 -3.04 5.21 8.25
CA ALA A 89 -4.27 4.48 7.95
C ALA A 89 -3.98 3.23 7.11
N ALA A 90 -3.17 3.35 6.05
CA ALA A 90 -2.77 2.22 5.20
C ALA A 90 -2.10 1.09 6.00
N VAL A 91 -1.14 1.44 6.87
CA VAL A 91 -0.48 0.47 7.76
C VAL A 91 -1.46 -0.14 8.75
N SER A 92 -2.36 0.66 9.32
CA SER A 92 -3.34 0.19 10.31
C SER A 92 -4.30 -0.84 9.71
N VAL A 93 -4.83 -0.58 8.51
CA VAL A 93 -5.70 -1.50 7.79
C VAL A 93 -4.97 -2.82 7.51
N ALA A 94 -3.81 -2.76 6.86
CA ALA A 94 -3.07 -3.97 6.50
C ALA A 94 -2.67 -4.81 7.72
N ARG A 95 -2.23 -4.17 8.82
CA ARG A 95 -1.90 -4.88 10.08
C ARG A 95 -3.08 -5.62 10.68
N ARG A 96 -4.26 -4.98 10.74
CA ARG A 96 -5.48 -5.63 11.24
C ARG A 96 -5.85 -6.87 10.44
N VAL A 97 -5.69 -6.82 9.11
CA VAL A 97 -5.95 -7.98 8.25
C VAL A 97 -4.92 -9.09 8.49
N ILE A 98 -3.63 -8.75 8.59
CA ILE A 98 -2.58 -9.73 8.89
C ILE A 98 -2.85 -10.41 10.25
N GLU A 99 -3.12 -9.63 11.29
CA GLU A 99 -3.44 -10.14 12.64
C GLU A 99 -4.66 -11.06 12.62
N GLY A 100 -5.72 -10.70 11.90
CA GLY A 100 -6.92 -11.52 11.77
C GLY A 100 -6.77 -12.76 10.87
N SER A 101 -5.70 -12.86 10.09
CA SER A 101 -5.48 -14.00 9.18
C SER A 101 -4.88 -15.23 9.86
N PHE A 102 -4.28 -15.06 11.06
CA PHE A 102 -3.49 -16.08 11.76
C PHE A 102 -2.34 -16.68 10.93
N ARG A 103 -1.90 -15.98 9.86
CA ARG A 103 -0.77 -16.37 9.01
C ARG A 103 0.42 -15.43 9.25
N GLN A 104 1.63 -15.95 9.05
CA GLN A 104 2.83 -15.12 9.03
C GLN A 104 2.94 -14.41 7.68
N VAL A 105 2.48 -13.16 7.62
CA VAL A 105 2.52 -12.31 6.44
C VAL A 105 3.38 -11.08 6.74
N LEU A 106 4.30 -10.74 5.84
CA LEU A 106 5.11 -9.53 5.93
C LEU A 106 4.35 -8.35 5.33
N LEU A 107 4.53 -7.17 5.93
CA LEU A 107 3.97 -5.93 5.41
C LEU A 107 5.09 -5.08 4.81
N ALA A 108 4.99 -4.79 3.51
CA ALA A 108 5.88 -3.88 2.80
C ALA A 108 5.25 -2.48 2.69
N GLY A 109 6.01 -1.44 3.03
CA GLY A 109 5.58 -0.06 2.78
C GLY A 109 5.75 0.29 1.31
N SER A 110 4.64 0.49 0.59
CA SER A 110 4.68 0.88 -0.82
C SER A 110 4.92 2.39 -0.94
N VAL A 111 5.98 2.76 -1.67
CA VAL A 111 6.35 4.16 -1.92
C VAL A 111 6.60 4.34 -3.41
N GLY A 112 5.66 5.00 -4.09
CA GLY A 112 5.75 5.29 -5.51
C GLY A 112 6.54 6.57 -5.83
N PRO A 113 6.72 6.88 -7.12
CA PRO A 113 7.42 8.09 -7.56
C PRO A 113 6.62 9.36 -7.25
N LEU A 114 7.31 10.50 -7.24
CA LEU A 114 6.71 11.80 -6.93
C LEU A 114 5.70 12.27 -8.00
N GLY A 115 5.73 11.71 -9.21
CA GLY A 115 4.88 12.16 -10.32
C GLY A 115 5.25 13.55 -10.88
N VAL A 116 6.39 14.09 -10.47
CA VAL A 116 6.96 15.36 -10.95
C VAL A 116 8.35 15.12 -11.53
N ARG A 117 8.78 16.01 -12.44
CA ARG A 117 10.12 15.96 -13.00
C ARG A 117 11.12 16.59 -12.02
N LEU A 118 12.24 15.92 -11.81
CA LEU A 118 13.38 16.43 -11.05
C LEU A 118 14.30 17.27 -11.94
N ALA A 119 15.09 18.15 -11.35
CA ALA A 119 16.15 18.87 -12.06
C ALA A 119 17.10 17.90 -12.83
N PRO A 120 17.53 18.24 -14.06
CA PRO A 120 17.28 19.48 -14.79
C PRO A 120 15.97 19.49 -15.62
N LEU A 121 15.19 18.41 -15.61
CA LEU A 121 13.98 18.26 -16.44
C LEU A 121 12.72 18.87 -15.79
N GLY A 122 12.83 19.34 -14.55
CA GLY A 122 11.76 19.98 -13.79
C GLY A 122 12.27 20.93 -12.72
N ARG A 123 11.37 21.34 -11.81
CA ARG A 123 11.60 22.42 -10.84
C ARG A 123 11.77 21.94 -9.39
N VAL A 124 11.73 20.62 -9.18
CA VAL A 124 11.93 19.97 -7.88
C VAL A 124 13.35 19.40 -7.83
#